data_AF-A0A2A7BGE0-F1
#
_entry.id   AF-A0A2A7BGE0-F1
#
_cell.length_a   1.000
_cell.length_b   1.000
_cell.length_c   1.000
_cell.angle_alpha   90.00
_cell.angle_beta   90.00
_cell.angle_gamma   90.00
#
_symmetry.space_group_name_H-M   'P 1'
#
loop_
_entity.id
_entity.type
_entity.pdbx_description
1 polymer ?
#
loop_
_entity_poly.entity_id
_entity_poly.type
_entity_poly.pdbx_seq_one_letter_code
_entity_poly.pdbx_strand_id
1 'polypeptide(L)'
;MKVFDLHCDTLSELRRAEMRGDGQTFARNNGHIDLEKLEKGDYMLQCFAAFVNLADPTPGADPLVTALEEIDVFKRMMERYSDRIAPVYRPEDIRKNAEAGKISGMLTIEEAGCCKGSLGVLRRMYELGVRMMTLTWNHENELASPNVVPGNGPIWPCMPNTETGLKEKGFEFLAEMERLHIIADVSHLSDKGFWDIAEHSTRPFAASHSNCRALAPHCRNLTDEMIRVMAEKGGLVGLNYCAGFLDDQPSPDLCRSTTALMAKHAAHFKQVGGIEIIGLGSDFDGIGGKLELSDCSRMPLLADALRKEGFTEDEVEAIFFRNAQRFFENNL
;
A
#
# COMPACT_ATOMS: atom_id res chain seq x y z
N MET A 1 -17.81 -8.82 -7.36
CA MET A 1 -16.74 -8.40 -8.28
C MET A 1 -15.46 -8.53 -7.50
N LYS A 2 -14.43 -9.11 -8.10
CA LYS A 2 -13.19 -9.37 -7.38
C LYS A 2 -12.50 -8.08 -6.98
N VAL A 3 -11.82 -8.10 -5.85
CA VAL A 3 -11.03 -6.97 -5.32
C VAL A 3 -9.57 -7.39 -5.17
N PHE A 4 -8.67 -6.57 -5.67
CA PHE A 4 -7.23 -6.64 -5.43
C PHE A 4 -6.81 -5.34 -4.75
N ASP A 5 -6.49 -5.41 -3.46
CA ASP A 5 -6.10 -4.26 -2.66
C ASP A 5 -4.60 -4.31 -2.32
N LEU A 6 -3.91 -3.21 -2.57
CA LEU A 6 -2.46 -3.12 -2.52
C LEU A 6 -1.89 -2.81 -1.13
N HIS A 7 -2.73 -2.43 -0.16
CA HIS A 7 -2.24 -2.02 1.15
C HIS A 7 -3.30 -2.08 2.25
N CYS A 8 -2.97 -2.77 3.35
CA CYS A 8 -3.63 -2.63 4.66
C CYS A 8 -2.65 -2.93 5.81
N ASP A 9 -2.94 -2.39 7.00
CA ASP A 9 -2.09 -2.49 8.20
C ASP A 9 -2.58 -3.52 9.22
N THR A 10 -3.42 -4.45 8.79
CA THR A 10 -4.09 -5.42 9.66
C THR A 10 -3.10 -6.26 10.48
N LEU A 11 -1.87 -6.52 9.98
CA LEU A 11 -0.85 -7.25 10.72
C LEU A 11 -0.44 -6.50 12.00
N SER A 12 -0.25 -5.19 11.90
CA SER A 12 0.11 -4.35 13.04
C SER A 12 -1.01 -4.30 14.09
N GLU A 13 -2.27 -4.20 13.65
CA GLU A 13 -3.43 -4.20 14.55
C GLU A 13 -3.60 -5.54 15.26
N LEU A 14 -3.41 -6.65 14.56
CA LEU A 14 -3.45 -7.98 15.16
C LEU A 14 -2.30 -8.19 16.16
N ARG A 15 -1.08 -7.80 15.81
CA ARG A 15 0.08 -7.83 16.73
C ARG A 15 -0.20 -7.02 17.99
N ARG A 16 -0.69 -5.79 17.85
CA ARG A 16 -1.04 -4.92 19.00
C ARG A 16 -2.16 -5.54 19.83
N ALA A 17 -3.16 -6.15 19.21
CA ALA A 17 -4.24 -6.85 19.91
C ALA A 17 -3.72 -8.08 20.70
N GLU A 18 -2.76 -8.83 20.15
CA GLU A 18 -2.08 -9.93 20.86
C GLU A 18 -1.31 -9.40 22.08
N MET A 19 -0.57 -8.30 21.94
CA MET A 19 0.17 -7.66 23.05
C MET A 19 -0.76 -7.18 24.17
N ARG A 20 -1.95 -6.67 23.82
CA ARG A 20 -2.95 -6.24 24.81
C ARG A 20 -3.75 -7.39 25.41
N GLY A 21 -3.71 -8.58 24.80
CA GLY A 21 -4.52 -9.73 25.22
C GLY A 21 -6.00 -9.59 24.87
N ASP A 22 -6.34 -8.85 23.82
CA ASP A 22 -7.73 -8.52 23.46
C ASP A 22 -8.52 -9.71 22.89
N GLY A 23 -7.84 -10.82 22.57
CA GLY A 23 -8.46 -12.02 21.99
C GLY A 23 -9.00 -11.87 20.57
N GLN A 24 -8.73 -10.74 19.90
CA GLN A 24 -9.09 -10.54 18.49
C GLN A 24 -8.29 -11.49 17.59
N THR A 25 -8.90 -11.94 16.49
CA THR A 25 -8.26 -12.86 15.53
C THR A 25 -8.48 -12.38 14.10
N PHE A 26 -7.68 -12.89 13.16
CA PHE A 26 -7.92 -12.58 11.75
C PHE A 26 -9.25 -13.14 11.21
N ALA A 27 -9.83 -14.17 11.83
CA ALA A 27 -11.15 -14.65 11.42
C ALA A 27 -12.22 -13.57 11.59
N ARG A 28 -12.16 -12.84 12.71
CA ARG A 28 -13.09 -11.78 13.06
C ARG A 28 -12.46 -10.83 14.06
N ASN A 29 -12.47 -9.54 13.74
CA ASN A 29 -11.94 -8.47 14.58
C ASN A 29 -12.76 -7.17 14.43
N ASN A 30 -12.33 -6.13 15.14
CA ASN A 30 -12.97 -4.81 15.10
C ASN A 30 -12.34 -3.84 14.07
N GLY A 31 -11.33 -4.28 13.34
CA GLY A 31 -10.69 -3.51 12.27
C GLY A 31 -11.52 -3.45 10.99
N HIS A 32 -10.98 -2.80 9.98
CA HIS A 32 -11.54 -2.70 8.63
C HIS A 32 -11.42 -4.03 7.86
N ILE A 33 -10.43 -4.86 8.19
CA ILE A 33 -10.15 -6.14 7.52
C ILE A 33 -10.22 -7.31 8.52
N ASP A 34 -11.03 -8.31 8.18
CA ASP A 34 -10.91 -9.67 8.71
C ASP A 34 -11.35 -10.67 7.62
N LEU A 35 -11.14 -11.96 7.86
CA LEU A 35 -11.39 -13.00 6.87
C LEU A 35 -12.87 -13.07 6.46
N GLU A 36 -13.81 -12.91 7.40
CA GLU A 36 -15.25 -12.88 7.10
C GLU A 36 -15.64 -11.68 6.23
N LYS A 37 -15.07 -10.50 6.51
CA LYS A 37 -15.30 -9.28 5.70
C LYS A 37 -14.66 -9.40 4.31
N LEU A 38 -13.47 -9.98 4.19
CA LEU A 38 -12.81 -10.21 2.89
C LEU A 38 -13.62 -11.14 1.99
N GLU A 39 -14.15 -12.23 2.53
CA GLU A 39 -15.05 -13.14 1.80
C GLU A 39 -16.33 -12.43 1.36
N LYS A 40 -16.94 -11.66 2.26
CA LYS A 40 -18.15 -10.89 1.95
C LYS A 40 -17.89 -9.79 0.90
N GLY A 41 -16.69 -9.20 0.91
CA GLY A 41 -16.22 -8.24 -0.08
C GLY A 41 -15.80 -8.86 -1.42
N ASP A 42 -15.84 -10.20 -1.54
CA ASP A 42 -15.42 -10.94 -2.74
C ASP A 42 -13.94 -10.70 -3.12
N TYR A 43 -13.06 -10.54 -2.13
CA TYR A 43 -11.64 -10.27 -2.36
C TYR A 43 -10.95 -11.43 -3.10
N MET A 44 -10.15 -11.08 -4.10
CA MET A 44 -9.22 -11.98 -4.77
C MET A 44 -7.86 -11.95 -4.06
N LEU A 45 -7.33 -10.76 -3.80
CA LEU A 45 -6.02 -10.58 -3.20
C LEU A 45 -5.99 -9.38 -2.25
N GLN A 46 -5.36 -9.56 -1.10
CA GLN A 46 -5.01 -8.47 -0.19
C GLN A 46 -3.49 -8.49 0.04
N CYS A 47 -2.85 -7.33 -0.16
CA CYS A 47 -1.51 -7.07 0.32
C CYS A 47 -1.58 -6.65 1.80
N PHE A 48 -0.90 -7.39 2.66
CA PHE A 48 -0.80 -7.16 4.10
C PHE A 48 0.58 -6.56 4.40
N ALA A 49 0.59 -5.29 4.82
CA ALA A 49 1.81 -4.60 5.20
C ALA A 49 2.26 -5.04 6.59
N ALA A 50 3.50 -5.52 6.69
CA ALA A 50 4.25 -5.49 7.93
C ALA A 50 4.75 -4.05 8.10
N PHE A 51 4.06 -3.30 8.94
CA PHE A 51 4.23 -1.88 9.18
C PHE A 51 5.27 -1.63 10.26
N VAL A 52 6.22 -0.74 9.99
CA VAL A 52 7.23 -0.35 10.97
C VAL A 52 7.23 1.17 11.17
N ASN A 53 7.02 1.59 12.41
CA ASN A 53 7.27 2.96 12.84
C ASN A 53 8.67 3.08 13.45
N LEU A 54 9.59 3.76 12.75
CA LEU A 54 10.96 3.99 13.28
C LEU A 54 11.00 4.85 14.54
N ALA A 55 9.95 5.62 14.82
CA ALA A 55 9.80 6.43 16.02
C ALA A 55 8.86 5.77 17.07
N ASP A 56 8.68 4.44 17.04
CA ASP A 56 7.93 3.72 18.06
C ASP A 56 8.50 4.05 19.46
N PRO A 57 7.71 4.70 20.35
CA PRO A 57 8.20 5.13 21.65
C PRO A 57 8.29 3.97 22.67
N THR A 58 7.85 2.76 22.30
CA THR A 58 7.85 1.60 23.20
C THR A 58 9.29 1.26 23.62
N PRO A 59 9.60 1.17 24.93
CA PRO A 59 10.94 0.85 25.39
C PRO A 59 11.46 -0.47 24.82
N GLY A 60 12.61 -0.43 24.16
CA GLY A 60 13.20 -1.61 23.52
C GLY A 60 12.59 -1.98 22.18
N ALA A 61 11.71 -1.15 21.61
CA ALA A 61 11.25 -1.32 20.23
C ALA A 61 12.44 -1.39 19.29
N ASP A 62 12.45 -2.43 18.45
CA ASP A 62 13.45 -2.62 17.42
C ASP A 62 12.72 -2.81 16.09
N PRO A 63 13.02 -2.01 15.06
CA PRO A 63 12.24 -2.02 13.83
C PRO A 63 12.37 -3.35 13.09
N LEU A 64 13.50 -4.06 13.22
CA LEU A 64 13.66 -5.39 12.65
C LEU A 64 12.80 -6.42 13.41
N VAL A 65 12.79 -6.35 14.74
CA VAL A 65 11.96 -7.25 15.56
C VAL A 65 10.48 -7.04 15.26
N THR A 66 10.03 -5.79 15.21
CA THR A 66 8.64 -5.44 14.85
C THR A 66 8.25 -6.04 13.50
N ALA A 67 9.07 -5.84 12.45
CA ALA A 67 8.81 -6.43 11.14
C ALA A 67 8.71 -7.96 11.21
N LEU A 68 9.65 -8.62 11.91
CA LEU A 68 9.64 -10.09 12.03
C LEU A 68 8.42 -10.62 12.80
N GLU A 69 7.95 -9.91 13.82
CA GLU A 69 6.75 -10.27 14.57
C GLU A 69 5.49 -10.16 13.70
N GLU A 70 5.37 -9.12 12.87
CA GLU A 70 4.23 -8.95 11.96
C GLU A 70 4.26 -9.96 10.79
N ILE A 71 5.46 -10.29 10.29
CA ILE A 71 5.65 -11.40 9.34
C ILE A 71 5.22 -12.73 9.97
N ASP A 72 5.51 -12.96 11.25
CA ASP A 72 5.08 -14.16 11.96
C ASP A 72 3.55 -14.20 12.09
N VAL A 73 2.90 -13.08 12.42
CA VAL A 73 1.42 -12.96 12.39
C VAL A 73 0.87 -13.38 11.02
N PHE A 74 1.43 -12.86 9.92
CA PHE A 74 1.03 -13.23 8.56
C PHE A 74 1.17 -14.74 8.31
N LYS A 75 2.33 -15.32 8.67
CA LYS A 75 2.57 -16.77 8.46
C LYS A 75 1.60 -17.64 9.26
N ARG A 76 1.37 -17.30 10.54
CA ARG A 76 0.39 -18.01 11.39
C ARG A 76 -1.03 -17.88 10.85
N MET A 77 -1.39 -16.71 10.29
CA MET A 77 -2.68 -16.53 9.61
C MET A 77 -2.82 -17.45 8.39
N MET A 78 -1.82 -17.48 7.51
CA MET A 78 -1.82 -18.33 6.32
C MET A 78 -1.89 -19.82 6.66
N GLU A 79 -1.22 -20.25 7.74
CA GLU A 79 -1.27 -21.64 8.21
C GLU A 79 -2.65 -21.97 8.81
N ARG A 80 -3.12 -21.15 9.74
CA ARG A 80 -4.35 -21.39 10.52
C ARG A 80 -5.61 -21.40 9.66
N TYR A 81 -5.67 -20.58 8.63
CA TYR A 81 -6.83 -20.42 7.74
C TYR A 81 -6.54 -20.91 6.32
N SER A 82 -5.63 -21.89 6.20
CA SER A 82 -5.13 -22.41 4.92
C SER A 82 -6.19 -23.02 4.02
N ASP A 83 -7.40 -23.31 4.53
CA ASP A 83 -8.56 -23.73 3.76
C ASP A 83 -9.25 -22.58 3.01
N ARG A 84 -9.08 -21.33 3.48
CA ARG A 84 -9.80 -20.13 2.99
C ARG A 84 -8.89 -19.07 2.37
N ILE A 85 -7.65 -18.95 2.84
CA ILE A 85 -6.65 -17.99 2.35
C ILE A 85 -5.29 -18.67 2.17
N ALA A 86 -4.51 -18.23 1.18
CA ALA A 86 -3.17 -18.77 0.92
C ALA A 86 -2.19 -17.67 0.49
N PRO A 87 -0.88 -17.83 0.78
CA PRO A 87 0.10 -16.82 0.44
C PRO A 87 0.38 -16.76 -1.06
N VAL A 88 0.84 -15.60 -1.54
CA VAL A 88 1.38 -15.40 -2.89
C VAL A 88 2.87 -15.10 -2.80
N TYR A 89 3.68 -15.97 -3.39
CA TYR A 89 5.13 -15.83 -3.46
C TYR A 89 5.65 -15.74 -4.90
N ARG A 90 4.84 -16.13 -5.87
CA ARG A 90 5.13 -16.14 -7.31
C ARG A 90 3.86 -15.77 -8.10
N PRO A 91 4.00 -15.32 -9.36
CA PRO A 91 2.86 -15.05 -10.23
C PRO A 91 1.81 -16.16 -10.26
N GLU A 92 2.26 -17.42 -10.33
CA GLU A 92 1.36 -18.57 -10.49
C GLU A 92 0.47 -18.82 -9.26
N ASP A 93 0.88 -18.36 -8.08
CA ASP A 93 0.12 -18.57 -6.85
C ASP A 93 -1.21 -17.82 -6.88
N ILE A 94 -1.27 -16.65 -7.53
CA ILE A 94 -2.51 -15.86 -7.69
C ILE A 94 -3.58 -16.72 -8.39
N ARG A 95 -3.21 -17.34 -9.52
CA ARG A 95 -4.14 -18.18 -10.30
C ARG A 95 -4.48 -19.47 -9.57
N LYS A 96 -3.49 -20.16 -8.98
CA LYS A 96 -3.71 -21.41 -8.22
C LYS A 96 -4.64 -21.20 -7.03
N ASN A 97 -4.47 -20.10 -6.29
CA ASN A 97 -5.32 -19.78 -5.15
C ASN A 97 -6.76 -19.51 -5.61
N ALA A 98 -6.94 -18.74 -6.69
CA ALA A 98 -8.25 -18.49 -7.27
C ALA A 98 -8.95 -19.78 -7.76
N GLU A 99 -8.23 -20.67 -8.46
CA GLU A 99 -8.74 -21.98 -8.90
C GLU A 99 -9.12 -22.88 -7.70
N ALA A 100 -8.40 -22.76 -6.59
CA ALA A 100 -8.70 -23.46 -5.35
C ALA A 100 -9.82 -22.79 -4.52
N GLY A 101 -10.41 -21.68 -5.00
CA GLY A 101 -11.45 -20.93 -4.29
C GLY A 101 -10.96 -20.20 -3.05
N LYS A 102 -9.65 -19.92 -2.95
CA LYS A 102 -9.02 -19.24 -1.80
C LYS A 102 -8.75 -17.78 -2.10
N ILE A 103 -8.84 -16.96 -1.06
CA ILE A 103 -8.30 -15.59 -1.08
C ILE A 103 -6.78 -15.67 -1.15
N SER A 104 -6.15 -14.74 -1.86
CA SER A 104 -4.70 -14.58 -1.86
C SER A 104 -4.26 -13.54 -0.82
N GLY A 105 -3.24 -13.88 -0.03
CA GLY A 105 -2.55 -12.94 0.85
C GLY A 105 -1.14 -12.68 0.33
N MET A 106 -0.76 -11.42 0.12
CA MET A 106 0.61 -11.05 -0.23
C MET A 106 1.25 -10.29 0.92
N LEU A 107 2.46 -10.69 1.30
CA LEU A 107 3.22 -10.01 2.34
C LEU A 107 4.01 -8.84 1.74
N THR A 108 3.83 -7.65 2.30
CA THR A 108 4.57 -6.44 1.96
C THR A 108 5.23 -5.87 3.21
N ILE A 109 6.20 -4.97 3.05
CA ILE A 109 6.76 -4.20 4.16
C ILE A 109 6.55 -2.71 3.89
N GLU A 110 5.99 -2.01 4.86
CA GLU A 110 6.04 -0.56 4.90
C GLU A 110 7.16 -0.17 5.88
N GLU A 111 8.17 0.57 5.37
CA GLU A 111 9.40 1.01 6.04
C GLU A 111 10.59 0.02 5.95
N ALA A 112 11.31 0.06 4.82
CA ALA A 112 12.55 -0.71 4.62
C ALA A 112 13.70 -0.36 5.57
N GLY A 113 13.63 0.76 6.30
CA GLY A 113 14.54 1.08 7.41
C GLY A 113 14.56 -0.01 8.49
N CYS A 114 13.56 -0.88 8.55
CA CYS A 114 13.59 -2.10 9.37
C CYS A 114 14.77 -3.03 9.05
N CYS A 115 15.32 -2.95 7.83
CA CYS A 115 16.51 -3.69 7.42
C CYS A 115 17.82 -3.06 7.90
N LYS A 116 17.80 -1.84 8.46
CA LYS A 116 18.96 -1.11 9.01
C LYS A 116 20.13 -1.04 8.03
N GLY A 117 19.83 -0.77 6.76
CA GLY A 117 20.82 -0.74 5.69
C GLY A 117 21.48 -2.09 5.35
N SER A 118 20.99 -3.22 5.85
CA SER A 118 21.57 -4.54 5.56
C SER A 118 20.88 -5.23 4.38
N LEU A 119 21.61 -5.38 3.26
CA LEU A 119 21.16 -6.20 2.11
C LEU A 119 20.99 -7.68 2.49
N GLY A 120 21.73 -8.15 3.51
CA GLY A 120 21.55 -9.49 4.05
C GLY A 120 20.16 -9.67 4.66
N VAL A 121 19.69 -8.67 5.41
CA VAL A 121 18.35 -8.66 6.00
C VAL A 121 17.29 -8.55 4.91
N LEU A 122 17.47 -7.68 3.90
CA LEU A 122 16.56 -7.60 2.75
C LEU A 122 16.36 -8.97 2.06
N ARG A 123 17.45 -9.72 1.82
CA ARG A 123 17.36 -11.09 1.28
C ARG A 123 16.63 -12.06 2.20
N ARG A 124 16.75 -11.90 3.52
CA ARG A 124 15.96 -12.70 4.48
C ARG A 124 14.49 -12.33 4.42
N MET A 125 14.14 -11.05 4.28
CA MET A 125 12.75 -10.62 4.11
C MET A 125 12.11 -11.23 2.85
N TYR A 126 12.86 -11.27 1.74
CA TYR A 126 12.42 -11.97 0.53
C TYR A 126 12.11 -13.46 0.77
N GLU A 127 13.03 -14.16 1.45
CA GLU A 127 12.86 -15.59 1.79
C GLU A 127 11.71 -15.84 2.76
N LEU A 128 11.43 -14.88 3.64
CA LEU A 128 10.28 -14.95 4.53
C LEU A 128 8.96 -14.75 3.79
N GLY A 129 8.97 -14.16 2.60
CA GLY A 129 7.81 -14.07 1.71
C GLY A 129 7.47 -12.67 1.20
N VAL A 130 8.26 -11.65 1.53
CA VAL A 130 7.98 -10.25 1.15
C VAL A 130 8.12 -10.07 -0.35
N ARG A 131 7.17 -9.35 -0.98
CA ARG A 131 7.12 -9.14 -2.44
C ARG A 131 7.00 -7.69 -2.90
N MET A 132 6.64 -6.78 -2.01
CA MET A 132 6.63 -5.34 -2.28
C MET A 132 7.08 -4.62 -1.00
N MET A 133 7.81 -3.51 -1.15
CA MET A 133 8.40 -2.81 0.00
C MET A 133 8.54 -1.31 -0.28
N THR A 134 8.11 -0.45 0.66
CA THR A 134 8.44 0.98 0.63
C THR A 134 9.84 1.22 1.15
N LEU A 135 10.56 2.20 0.59
CA LEU A 135 11.88 2.58 1.11
C LEU A 135 11.79 3.37 2.42
N THR A 136 10.69 4.09 2.63
CA THR A 136 10.40 4.90 3.81
C THR A 136 8.94 4.80 4.19
N TRP A 137 8.62 5.08 5.46
CA TRP A 137 7.32 5.58 5.88
C TRP A 137 7.42 7.10 6.11
N ASN A 138 7.21 7.59 7.33
CA ASN A 138 7.23 9.04 7.64
C ASN A 138 8.55 9.52 8.30
N HIS A 139 9.59 8.69 8.28
CA HIS A 139 10.87 9.01 8.91
C HIS A 139 12.03 8.87 7.93
N GLU A 140 13.04 9.71 8.11
CA GLU A 140 14.31 9.52 7.41
C GLU A 140 15.05 8.32 7.98
N ASN A 141 15.62 7.50 7.09
CA ASN A 141 16.40 6.31 7.44
C ASN A 141 17.72 6.27 6.65
N GLU A 142 18.45 5.15 6.71
CA GLU A 142 19.72 4.98 6.00
C GLU A 142 19.58 4.92 4.48
N LEU A 143 18.36 4.69 3.97
CA LEU A 143 18.05 4.42 2.58
C LEU A 143 17.58 5.67 1.84
N ALA A 144 16.64 6.42 2.42
CA ALA A 144 16.02 7.56 1.74
C ALA A 144 15.36 8.54 2.73
N SER A 145 14.86 9.64 2.17
CA SER A 145 14.09 10.65 2.88
C SER A 145 12.58 10.51 2.58
N PRO A 146 11.69 10.75 3.56
CA PRO A 146 10.25 10.60 3.39
C PRO A 146 9.64 11.80 2.66
N ASN A 147 8.37 11.66 2.29
CA ASN A 147 7.52 12.66 1.64
C ASN A 147 7.45 14.01 2.37
N VAL A 148 7.64 13.99 3.69
CA VAL A 148 7.67 15.17 4.56
C VAL A 148 9.11 15.59 4.84
N VAL A 149 9.37 16.90 4.95
CA VAL A 149 10.67 17.36 5.47
C VAL A 149 10.65 17.26 7.01
N PRO A 150 11.46 16.41 7.64
CA PRO A 150 11.47 16.30 9.10
C PRO A 150 11.82 17.65 9.74
N GLY A 151 10.97 18.11 10.68
CA GLY A 151 11.23 19.32 11.48
C GLY A 151 10.93 20.67 10.82
N ASN A 152 10.48 20.71 9.55
CA ASN A 152 10.15 21.96 8.85
C ASN A 152 8.72 21.97 8.31
N GLY A 153 7.85 22.75 8.96
CA GLY A 153 6.56 23.18 8.40
C GLY A 153 5.32 22.66 9.14
N PRO A 154 4.14 23.28 8.87
CA PRO A 154 2.87 22.75 9.37
C PRO A 154 2.61 21.37 8.77
N ILE A 155 2.04 20.46 9.58
CA ILE A 155 1.58 19.13 9.13
C ILE A 155 0.47 19.26 8.06
N TRP A 156 -0.13 20.45 7.90
CA TRP A 156 -1.16 20.75 6.91
C TRP A 156 -1.14 22.21 6.40
N PRO A 157 -1.13 22.45 5.06
CA PRO A 157 -0.79 21.48 4.04
C PRO A 157 0.69 21.10 4.21
N CYS A 158 0.94 19.79 4.34
CA CYS A 158 2.29 19.25 4.45
C CYS A 158 3.09 19.59 3.19
N MET A 159 4.20 20.32 3.34
CA MET A 159 5.09 20.65 2.22
C MET A 159 5.82 19.38 1.75
N PRO A 160 5.84 19.10 0.43
CA PRO A 160 6.57 17.95 -0.10
C PRO A 160 8.08 18.16 0.04
N ASN A 161 8.80 17.08 0.34
CA ASN A 161 10.25 17.06 0.32
C ASN A 161 10.78 16.89 -1.12
N THR A 162 11.21 18.00 -1.73
CA THR A 162 11.75 18.03 -3.10
C THR A 162 13.28 17.98 -3.15
N GLU A 163 13.96 18.05 -2.01
CA GLU A 163 15.41 18.28 -1.95
C GLU A 163 16.20 17.00 -1.71
N THR A 164 15.67 16.08 -0.91
CA THR A 164 16.39 14.89 -0.44
C THR A 164 15.65 13.62 -0.84
N GLY A 165 16.36 12.66 -1.43
CA GLY A 165 15.80 11.44 -2.00
C GLY A 165 16.52 10.19 -1.53
N LEU A 166 16.84 9.30 -2.47
CA LEU A 166 17.61 8.10 -2.15
C LEU A 166 19.04 8.48 -1.75
N LYS A 167 19.54 7.82 -0.72
CA LYS A 167 20.95 7.84 -0.31
C LYS A 167 21.71 6.76 -1.08
N GLU A 168 23.04 6.78 -1.01
CA GLU A 168 23.89 5.73 -1.63
C GLU A 168 23.39 4.32 -1.29
N LYS A 169 23.04 4.10 -0.02
CA LYS A 169 22.50 2.81 0.42
C LYS A 169 21.12 2.50 -0.13
N GLY A 170 20.28 3.52 -0.35
CA GLY A 170 18.97 3.37 -0.99
C GLY A 170 19.09 2.88 -2.44
N PHE A 171 20.07 3.39 -3.19
CA PHE A 171 20.33 2.91 -4.55
C PHE A 171 20.82 1.45 -4.57
N GLU A 172 21.67 1.04 -3.62
CA GLU A 172 22.04 -0.38 -3.46
C GLU A 172 20.81 -1.26 -3.13
N PHE A 173 19.92 -0.77 -2.27
CA PHE A 173 18.68 -1.45 -1.92
C PHE A 173 17.75 -1.60 -3.11
N LEU A 174 17.54 -0.54 -3.88
CA LEU A 174 16.74 -0.57 -5.10
C LEU A 174 17.27 -1.63 -6.08
N ALA A 175 18.58 -1.65 -6.34
CA ALA A 175 19.19 -2.63 -7.22
C ALA A 175 19.01 -4.08 -6.73
N GLU A 176 19.13 -4.32 -5.42
CA GLU A 176 18.92 -5.65 -4.85
C GLU A 176 17.43 -6.05 -4.84
N MET A 177 16.51 -5.12 -4.60
CA MET A 177 15.07 -5.33 -4.71
C MET A 177 14.71 -5.76 -6.14
N GLU A 178 15.21 -5.06 -7.15
CA GLU A 178 14.99 -5.42 -8.56
C GLU A 178 15.56 -6.81 -8.90
N ARG A 179 16.77 -7.12 -8.41
CA ARG A 179 17.39 -8.46 -8.58
C ARG A 179 16.57 -9.57 -7.94
N LEU A 180 15.94 -9.30 -6.80
CA LEU A 180 15.09 -10.25 -6.07
C LEU A 180 13.64 -10.30 -6.58
N HIS A 181 13.25 -9.38 -7.47
CA HIS A 181 11.84 -9.14 -7.84
C HIS A 181 10.97 -8.73 -6.64
N ILE A 182 11.53 -7.96 -5.70
CA ILE A 182 10.72 -7.17 -4.76
C ILE A 182 10.33 -5.88 -5.47
N ILE A 183 9.03 -5.64 -5.58
CA ILE A 183 8.50 -4.42 -6.19
C ILE A 183 8.83 -3.24 -5.27
N ALA A 184 9.47 -2.22 -5.82
CA ALA A 184 9.65 -0.95 -5.12
C ALA A 184 8.32 -0.22 -5.01
N ASP A 185 8.00 0.25 -3.81
CA ASP A 185 6.82 1.06 -3.53
C ASP A 185 7.24 2.49 -3.16
N VAL A 186 6.72 3.47 -3.91
CA VAL A 186 7.06 4.89 -3.78
C VAL A 186 6.06 5.65 -2.91
N SER A 187 4.99 4.99 -2.42
CA SER A 187 4.18 5.57 -1.35
C SER A 187 5.09 5.92 -0.16
N HIS A 188 4.80 7.05 0.49
CA HIS A 188 5.60 7.68 1.56
C HIS A 188 6.96 8.27 1.17
N LEU A 189 7.49 7.99 -0.02
CA LEU A 189 8.80 8.51 -0.43
C LEU A 189 8.75 10.02 -0.74
N SER A 190 9.89 10.70 -0.58
CA SER A 190 10.04 12.09 -1.02
C SER A 190 9.82 12.26 -2.52
N ASP A 191 9.49 13.48 -2.94
CA ASP A 191 9.37 13.80 -4.37
C ASP A 191 10.71 13.55 -5.07
N LYS A 192 11.82 13.94 -4.44
CA LYS A 192 13.16 13.65 -4.98
C LYS A 192 13.45 12.16 -5.07
N GLY A 193 13.04 11.38 -4.06
CA GLY A 193 13.21 9.93 -4.04
C GLY A 193 12.34 9.22 -5.08
N PHE A 194 11.13 9.71 -5.33
CA PHE A 194 10.30 9.26 -6.45
C PHE A 194 11.06 9.43 -7.78
N TRP A 195 11.62 10.61 -8.01
CA TRP A 195 12.39 10.88 -9.24
C TRP A 195 13.67 10.03 -9.32
N ASP A 196 14.36 9.80 -8.21
CA ASP A 196 15.48 8.87 -8.16
C ASP A 196 15.08 7.46 -8.60
N ILE A 197 13.96 6.93 -8.12
CA ILE A 197 13.44 5.63 -8.58
C ILE A 197 13.02 5.70 -10.05
N ALA A 198 12.32 6.74 -10.48
CA ALA A 198 11.89 6.89 -11.87
C ALA A 198 13.07 6.92 -12.85
N GLU A 199 14.17 7.57 -12.48
CA GLU A 199 15.37 7.72 -13.31
C GLU A 199 16.25 6.46 -13.32
N HIS A 200 16.34 5.77 -12.18
CA HIS A 200 17.30 4.67 -11.99
C HIS A 200 16.72 3.26 -12.01
N SER A 201 15.39 3.10 -11.85
CA SER A 201 14.75 1.79 -11.92
C SER A 201 14.81 1.20 -13.33
N THR A 202 15.07 -0.10 -13.40
CA THR A 202 15.01 -0.93 -14.61
C THR A 202 13.72 -1.74 -14.69
N ARG A 203 12.93 -1.78 -13.61
CA ARG A 203 11.65 -2.48 -13.52
C ARG A 203 10.49 -1.53 -13.20
N PRO A 204 9.24 -1.90 -13.56
CA PRO A 204 8.06 -1.21 -13.07
C PRO A 204 7.99 -1.20 -11.54
N PHE A 205 7.49 -0.11 -10.98
CA PHE A 205 7.31 0.11 -9.54
C PHE A 205 5.86 0.54 -9.24
N ALA A 206 5.49 0.48 -7.96
CA ALA A 206 4.14 0.81 -7.50
C ALA A 206 4.13 2.06 -6.63
N ALA A 207 2.99 2.72 -6.53
CA ALA A 207 2.59 3.55 -5.40
C ALA A 207 1.38 2.87 -4.76
N SER A 208 1.60 2.03 -3.74
CA SER A 208 0.56 1.11 -3.27
C SER A 208 -0.67 1.81 -2.70
N HIS A 209 -0.53 3.03 -2.18
CA HIS A 209 -1.63 3.80 -1.60
C HIS A 209 -1.33 5.32 -1.66
N SER A 210 -1.67 5.96 -2.79
CA SER A 210 -1.46 7.40 -3.02
C SER A 210 -2.54 7.98 -3.95
N ASN A 211 -2.89 9.26 -3.77
CA ASN A 211 -3.91 9.96 -4.57
C ASN A 211 -3.32 11.10 -5.41
N CYS A 212 -4.16 11.98 -5.94
CA CYS A 212 -3.79 13.03 -6.89
C CYS A 212 -3.59 14.39 -6.20
N ARG A 213 -2.41 14.99 -6.33
CA ARG A 213 -2.07 16.25 -5.68
C ARG A 213 -2.86 17.44 -6.24
N ALA A 214 -3.30 17.35 -7.50
CA ALA A 214 -4.14 18.35 -8.16
C ALA A 214 -5.54 18.47 -7.54
N LEU A 215 -6.04 17.42 -6.86
CA LEU A 215 -7.36 17.41 -6.23
C LEU A 215 -7.30 17.59 -4.71
N ALA A 216 -6.25 17.06 -4.07
CA ALA A 216 -5.98 17.22 -2.65
C ALA A 216 -4.48 17.53 -2.46
N PRO A 217 -4.10 18.80 -2.17
CA PRO A 217 -2.72 19.28 -2.20
C PRO A 217 -1.93 18.83 -0.96
N HIS A 218 -1.66 17.53 -0.88
CA HIS A 218 -0.95 16.88 0.21
C HIS A 218 0.35 16.23 -0.28
N CYS A 219 1.41 16.27 0.52
CA CYS A 219 2.71 15.68 0.22
C CYS A 219 2.68 14.15 0.00
N ARG A 220 1.63 13.45 0.47
CA ARG A 220 1.42 12.00 0.19
C ARG A 220 0.89 11.70 -1.22
N ASN A 221 0.39 12.72 -1.92
CA ASN A 221 -0.23 12.58 -3.23
C ASN A 221 0.76 12.87 -4.36
N LEU A 222 0.55 12.23 -5.50
CA LEU A 222 1.39 12.33 -6.70
C LEU A 222 1.05 13.58 -7.51
N THR A 223 2.05 14.25 -8.09
CA THR A 223 1.81 15.28 -9.11
C THR A 223 1.39 14.67 -10.43
N ASP A 224 0.82 15.46 -11.33
CA ASP A 224 0.47 14.98 -12.68
C ASP A 224 1.70 14.48 -13.44
N GLU A 225 2.87 15.09 -13.27
CA GLU A 225 4.13 14.61 -13.86
C GLU A 225 4.49 13.23 -13.33
N MET A 226 4.39 13.02 -12.01
CA MET A 226 4.63 11.70 -11.41
C MET A 226 3.64 10.65 -11.94
N ILE A 227 2.36 11.02 -12.10
CA ILE A 227 1.33 10.13 -12.66
C ILE A 227 1.66 9.71 -14.09
N ARG A 228 2.11 10.65 -14.94
CA ARG A 228 2.53 10.34 -16.32
C ARG A 228 3.72 9.38 -16.32
N VAL A 229 4.70 9.60 -15.44
CA VAL A 229 5.88 8.73 -15.31
C VAL A 229 5.49 7.33 -14.84
N MET A 230 4.56 7.20 -13.88
CA MET A 230 4.01 5.90 -13.48
C MET A 230 3.45 5.16 -14.69
N ALA A 231 2.69 5.85 -15.55
CA ALA A 231 2.16 5.25 -16.78
C ALA A 231 3.24 4.84 -17.78
N GLU A 232 4.21 5.72 -18.04
CA GLU A 232 5.32 5.47 -18.96
C GLU A 232 6.19 4.28 -18.52
N LYS A 233 6.36 4.09 -17.20
CA LYS A 233 7.15 3.01 -16.60
C LYS A 233 6.34 1.71 -16.41
N GLY A 234 5.06 1.69 -16.78
CA GLY A 234 4.17 0.53 -16.57
C GLY A 234 3.87 0.26 -15.09
N GLY A 235 3.92 1.29 -14.26
CA GLY A 235 3.65 1.24 -12.83
C GLY A 235 2.17 1.11 -12.49
N LEU A 236 1.90 0.98 -11.19
CA LEU A 236 0.55 0.83 -10.63
C LEU A 236 0.37 1.78 -9.44
N VAL A 237 -0.80 2.39 -9.30
CA VAL A 237 -1.16 3.33 -8.25
C VAL A 237 -2.44 2.86 -7.57
N GLY A 238 -2.38 2.56 -6.28
CA GLY A 238 -3.55 2.23 -5.46
C GLY A 238 -4.23 3.47 -4.92
N LEU A 239 -5.56 3.58 -5.14
CA LEU A 239 -6.39 4.64 -4.58
C LEU A 239 -6.46 4.53 -3.05
N ASN A 240 -5.99 5.57 -2.36
CA ASN A 240 -5.94 5.65 -0.89
C ASN A 240 -7.22 6.24 -0.29
N TYR A 241 -7.70 5.69 0.84
CA TYR A 241 -8.98 6.07 1.44
C TYR A 241 -8.85 7.09 2.58
N CYS A 242 -7.65 7.52 2.95
CA CYS A 242 -7.41 8.55 3.95
C CYS A 242 -8.08 9.87 3.56
N ALA A 243 -8.89 10.41 4.48
CA ALA A 243 -9.67 11.62 4.23
C ALA A 243 -8.82 12.81 3.80
N GLY A 244 -7.68 13.05 4.46
CA GLY A 244 -6.77 14.15 4.13
C GLY A 244 -6.04 13.97 2.79
N PHE A 245 -6.09 12.78 2.19
CA PHE A 245 -5.50 12.54 0.87
C PHE A 245 -6.55 12.60 -0.24
N LEU A 246 -7.84 12.72 0.12
CA LEU A 246 -9.00 12.73 -0.78
C LEU A 246 -9.70 14.07 -0.89
N ASP A 247 -9.67 14.89 0.17
CA ASP A 247 -10.47 16.11 0.29
C ASP A 247 -9.56 17.31 0.58
N ASP A 248 -9.69 18.37 -0.22
CA ASP A 248 -9.01 19.65 0.02
C ASP A 248 -9.90 20.54 0.89
N GLN A 249 -9.65 20.52 2.19
CA GLN A 249 -10.40 21.29 3.18
C GLN A 249 -9.48 22.23 3.99
N PRO A 250 -10.04 23.31 4.55
CA PRO A 250 -9.26 24.27 5.36
C PRO A 250 -8.57 23.64 6.58
N SER A 251 -9.06 22.50 7.07
CA SER A 251 -8.44 21.75 8.16
C SER A 251 -8.64 20.22 8.01
N PRO A 252 -7.74 19.40 8.59
CA PRO A 252 -7.80 17.95 8.47
C PRO A 252 -9.08 17.31 9.03
N ASP A 253 -9.64 17.86 10.10
CA ASP A 253 -10.87 17.35 10.75
C ASP A 253 -12.14 17.54 9.90
N LEU A 254 -12.09 18.41 8.90
CA LEU A 254 -13.17 18.63 7.93
C LEU A 254 -13.04 17.72 6.71
N CYS A 255 -11.88 17.12 6.47
CA CYS A 255 -11.65 16.23 5.35
C CYS A 255 -12.55 15.00 5.45
N ARG A 256 -13.05 14.52 4.31
CA ARG A 256 -13.98 13.38 4.27
C ARG A 256 -13.39 12.25 3.44
N SER A 257 -13.54 11.03 3.94
CA SER A 257 -13.31 9.82 3.16
C SER A 257 -14.64 9.34 2.57
N THR A 258 -14.88 9.68 1.30
CA THR A 258 -16.09 9.28 0.56
C THR A 258 -15.73 8.59 -0.75
N THR A 259 -16.55 7.63 -1.15
CA THR A 259 -16.43 6.90 -2.41
C THR A 259 -16.56 7.82 -3.62
N ALA A 260 -17.33 8.90 -3.51
CA ALA A 260 -17.41 9.94 -4.54
C ALA A 260 -16.08 10.67 -4.75
N LEU A 261 -15.33 10.99 -3.67
CA LEU A 261 -14.00 11.58 -3.80
C LEU A 261 -12.99 10.57 -4.36
N MET A 262 -13.04 9.31 -3.91
CA MET A 262 -12.21 8.23 -4.48
C MET A 262 -12.43 8.08 -5.99
N ALA A 263 -13.68 8.13 -6.45
CA ALA A 263 -14.01 8.05 -7.87
C ALA A 263 -13.48 9.26 -8.67
N LYS A 264 -13.52 10.47 -8.10
CA LYS A 264 -12.92 11.66 -8.73
C LYS A 264 -11.40 11.54 -8.87
N HIS A 265 -10.72 11.01 -7.85
CA HIS A 265 -9.29 10.71 -7.96
C HIS A 265 -9.00 9.67 -9.04
N ALA A 266 -9.80 8.61 -9.13
CA ALA A 266 -9.70 7.64 -10.22
C ALA A 266 -9.88 8.32 -11.60
N ALA A 267 -10.86 9.22 -11.73
CA ALA A 267 -11.12 9.94 -12.98
C ALA A 267 -9.93 10.82 -13.39
N HIS A 268 -9.30 11.49 -12.41
CA HIS A 268 -8.09 12.29 -12.65
C HIS A 268 -6.88 11.43 -13.03
N PHE A 269 -6.64 10.32 -12.33
CA PHE A 269 -5.60 9.35 -12.74
C PHE A 269 -5.83 8.87 -14.18
N LYS A 270 -7.07 8.52 -14.54
CA LYS A 270 -7.43 8.09 -15.90
C LYS A 270 -7.15 9.19 -16.92
N GLN A 271 -7.46 10.43 -16.60
CA GLN A 271 -7.21 11.58 -17.47
C GLN A 271 -5.71 11.82 -17.73
N VAL A 272 -4.87 11.64 -16.70
CA VAL A 272 -3.44 11.99 -16.77
C VAL A 272 -2.55 10.83 -17.19
N GLY A 273 -2.74 9.65 -16.60
CA GLY A 273 -1.91 8.45 -16.79
C GLY A 273 -2.62 7.26 -17.43
N GLY A 274 -3.92 7.38 -17.73
CA GLY A 274 -4.71 6.30 -18.32
C GLY A 274 -5.30 5.33 -17.29
N ILE A 275 -6.20 4.46 -17.75
CA ILE A 275 -6.91 3.50 -16.88
C ILE A 275 -5.99 2.41 -16.31
N GLU A 276 -4.94 2.05 -17.04
CA GLU A 276 -4.13 0.86 -16.78
C GLU A 276 -3.26 0.95 -15.52
N ILE A 277 -2.99 2.17 -15.04
CA ILE A 277 -2.20 2.41 -13.84
C ILE A 277 -3.03 2.35 -12.55
N ILE A 278 -4.35 2.27 -12.64
CA ILE A 278 -5.22 2.46 -11.47
C ILE A 278 -5.50 1.11 -10.81
N GLY A 279 -5.26 1.04 -9.50
CA GLY A 279 -5.67 -0.06 -8.62
C GLY A 279 -6.31 0.47 -7.33
N LEU A 280 -6.51 -0.42 -6.36
CA LEU A 280 -7.04 -0.08 -5.03
C LEU A 280 -5.92 -0.20 -4.00
N GLY A 281 -5.85 0.76 -3.08
CA GLY A 281 -4.81 0.81 -2.05
C GLY A 281 -5.38 1.38 -0.76
N SER A 282 -6.24 0.60 -0.12
CA SER A 282 -7.23 1.09 0.83
C SER A 282 -6.64 1.84 2.01
N ASP A 283 -5.46 1.43 2.48
CA ASP A 283 -4.88 1.92 3.73
C ASP A 283 -5.79 1.54 4.94
N PHE A 284 -6.56 0.46 4.77
CA PHE A 284 -7.42 -0.08 5.83
C PHE A 284 -6.56 -0.53 7.02
N ASP A 285 -7.10 -0.39 8.24
CA ASP A 285 -6.40 -0.47 9.53
C ASP A 285 -5.23 0.53 9.74
N GLY A 286 -4.76 1.25 8.71
CA GLY A 286 -3.71 2.28 8.79
C GLY A 286 -4.23 3.70 8.94
N ILE A 287 -5.45 3.96 8.48
CA ILE A 287 -6.08 5.28 8.51
C ILE A 287 -7.13 5.42 9.62
N GLY A 288 -7.23 6.62 10.18
CA GLY A 288 -8.23 7.00 11.18
C GLY A 288 -9.40 7.81 10.61
N GLY A 289 -10.31 8.19 11.51
CA GLY A 289 -11.44 9.06 11.20
C GLY A 289 -12.69 8.32 10.74
N LYS A 290 -13.70 9.07 10.29
CA LYS A 290 -14.97 8.51 9.81
C LYS A 290 -14.89 8.21 8.31
N LEU A 291 -14.90 6.93 7.97
CA LEU A 291 -14.86 6.45 6.59
C LEU A 291 -16.26 6.08 6.09
N GLU A 292 -16.60 6.43 4.84
CA GLU A 292 -17.83 5.92 4.21
C GLU A 292 -17.73 4.42 3.93
N LEU A 293 -16.55 3.94 3.52
CA LEU A 293 -16.20 2.53 3.51
C LEU A 293 -15.71 2.14 4.90
N SER A 294 -16.63 1.68 5.74
CA SER A 294 -16.32 1.30 7.13
C SER A 294 -15.45 0.06 7.26
N ASP A 295 -15.42 -0.79 6.23
CA ASP A 295 -14.69 -2.04 6.18
C ASP A 295 -14.63 -2.57 4.74
N CYS A 296 -13.81 -3.59 4.51
CA CYS A 296 -13.60 -4.18 3.19
C CYS A 296 -14.84 -4.91 2.62
N SER A 297 -15.89 -5.17 3.40
CA SER A 297 -17.13 -5.75 2.84
C SER A 297 -17.99 -4.72 2.09
N ARG A 298 -17.60 -3.43 2.13
CA ARG A 298 -18.39 -2.30 1.58
C ARG A 298 -17.95 -1.84 0.18
N MET A 299 -17.03 -2.56 -0.46
CA MET A 299 -16.51 -2.23 -1.80
C MET A 299 -17.56 -1.99 -2.90
N PRO A 300 -18.77 -2.61 -2.89
CA PRO A 300 -19.82 -2.25 -3.85
C PRO A 300 -20.18 -0.76 -3.87
N LEU A 301 -20.03 -0.03 -2.76
CA LEU A 301 -20.25 1.42 -2.72
C LEU A 301 -19.26 2.19 -3.61
N LEU A 302 -17.99 1.75 -3.64
CA LEU A 302 -16.98 2.36 -4.51
C LEU A 302 -17.23 2.03 -5.98
N ALA A 303 -17.63 0.80 -6.29
CA ALA A 303 -18.03 0.42 -7.65
C ALA A 303 -19.17 1.30 -8.16
N ASP A 304 -20.19 1.54 -7.33
CA ASP A 304 -21.31 2.42 -7.67
C ASP A 304 -20.89 3.89 -7.84
N ALA A 305 -19.93 4.36 -7.05
CA ALA A 305 -19.38 5.72 -7.21
C ALA A 305 -18.59 5.87 -8.51
N LEU A 306 -17.76 4.89 -8.88
CA LEU A 306 -17.04 4.89 -10.16
C LEU A 306 -18.01 4.90 -11.34
N ARG A 307 -19.08 4.09 -11.31
CA ARG A 307 -20.13 4.11 -12.35
C ARG A 307 -20.77 5.49 -12.49
N LYS A 308 -21.09 6.13 -11.36
CA LYS A 308 -21.68 7.49 -11.35
C LYS A 308 -20.72 8.55 -11.89
N GLU A 309 -19.42 8.37 -11.70
CA GLU A 309 -18.37 9.23 -12.24
C GLU A 309 -18.11 8.97 -13.75
N GLY A 310 -18.74 7.94 -14.33
CA GLY A 310 -18.74 7.67 -15.77
C GLY A 310 -17.80 6.56 -16.22
N PHE A 311 -17.27 5.75 -15.31
CA PHE A 311 -16.51 4.54 -15.65
C PHE A 311 -17.44 3.46 -16.20
N THR A 312 -17.01 2.77 -17.25
CA THR A 312 -17.71 1.58 -17.77
C THR A 312 -17.52 0.39 -16.82
N GLU A 313 -18.35 -0.65 -16.92
CA GLU A 313 -18.16 -1.87 -16.12
C GLU A 313 -16.77 -2.49 -16.32
N ASP A 314 -16.26 -2.46 -17.56
CA ASP A 314 -14.92 -2.95 -17.86
C ASP A 314 -13.83 -2.13 -17.16
N GLU A 315 -13.99 -0.81 -17.08
CA GLU A 315 -13.02 0.03 -16.38
C GLU A 315 -13.12 -0.11 -14.87
N VAL A 316 -14.33 -0.28 -14.32
CA VAL A 316 -14.54 -0.58 -12.89
C VAL A 316 -13.84 -1.89 -12.54
N GLU A 317 -14.02 -2.93 -13.35
CA GLU A 317 -13.37 -4.22 -13.12
C GLU A 317 -11.84 -4.15 -13.30
N ALA A 318 -11.36 -3.30 -14.22
CA ALA A 318 -9.94 -3.03 -14.40
C ALA A 318 -9.31 -2.43 -13.14
N ILE A 319 -9.93 -1.39 -12.58
CA ILE A 319 -9.51 -0.74 -11.32
C ILE A 319 -9.57 -1.73 -10.16
N PHE A 320 -10.65 -2.51 -10.08
CA PHE A 320 -10.92 -3.38 -8.94
C PHE A 320 -9.93 -4.53 -8.82
N PHE A 321 -9.50 -5.13 -9.94
CA PHE A 321 -8.49 -6.19 -9.85
C PHE A 321 -7.64 -6.42 -11.10
N ARG A 322 -8.13 -6.20 -12.33
CA ARG A 322 -7.40 -6.69 -13.51
C ARG A 322 -6.07 -5.97 -13.74
N ASN A 323 -6.02 -4.66 -13.47
CA ASN A 323 -4.78 -3.89 -13.59
C ASN A 323 -3.73 -4.40 -12.60
N ALA A 324 -4.11 -4.56 -11.34
CA ALA A 324 -3.23 -5.10 -10.30
C ALA A 324 -2.82 -6.55 -10.61
N GLN A 325 -3.77 -7.42 -10.95
CA GLN A 325 -3.48 -8.81 -11.32
C GLN A 325 -2.42 -8.87 -12.44
N ARG A 326 -2.62 -8.13 -13.53
CA ARG A 326 -1.66 -8.09 -14.64
C ARG A 326 -0.31 -7.55 -14.19
N PHE A 327 -0.28 -6.50 -13.38
CA PHE A 327 0.96 -5.92 -12.86
C PHE A 327 1.75 -6.95 -12.05
N PHE A 328 1.13 -7.63 -11.08
CA PHE A 328 1.82 -8.61 -10.25
C PHE A 328 2.17 -9.90 -10.99
N GLU A 329 1.33 -10.38 -11.91
CA GLU A 329 1.65 -11.57 -12.73
C GLU A 329 2.88 -11.35 -13.62
N ASN A 330 3.19 -10.11 -14.00
CA ASN A 330 4.33 -9.78 -14.86
C ASN A 330 5.59 -9.36 -14.09
N ASN A 331 5.46 -8.92 -12.84
CA ASN A 331 6.56 -8.26 -12.11
C ASN A 331 7.03 -8.97 -10.83
N LEU A 332 6.33 -10.00 -10.35
CA LEU A 332 6.79 -10.88 -9.25
C LEU A 332 7.93 -11.82 -9.68
#